data_AF-A0A218XWF3-F1
#
_entry.id   AF-A0A218XWF3-F1
#
_cell.length_a   1.000
_cell.length_b   1.000
_cell.length_c   1.000
_cell.angle_alpha   90.00
_cell.angle_beta   90.00
_cell.angle_gamma   90.00
#
_symmetry.space_group_name_H-M   'P 1'
#
loop_
_entity.id
_entity.type
_entity.pdbx_description
1 polymer ?
#
loop_
_entity_poly.entity_id
_entity_poly.type
_entity_poly.pdbx_seq_one_letter_code
_entity_poly.pdbx_strand_id
1 'polypeptide(L)'
;MTSLLKLVVESLVDVDISVVRVHGPGDVGKSTLMKQVGNHVRVEKLFDDIAMAIVSANLDMKRIQGEISNMLGLMFKAESVHRRGFQLRSRLENLNLRTKRSS
;
A
#
# COMPACT_ATOMS: atom_id res chain seq x y z
N MET A 1 14.21 11.20 13.08
CA MET A 1 13.85 10.41 11.88
C MET A 1 15.15 9.98 11.20
N THR A 2 15.36 8.69 10.91
CA THR A 2 16.54 8.24 10.14
C THR A 2 16.44 8.73 8.70
N SER A 3 17.57 9.11 8.09
CA SER A 3 17.64 9.75 6.77
C SER A 3 16.92 8.97 5.66
N LEU A 4 17.00 7.62 5.71
CA LEU A 4 16.37 6.76 4.71
C LEU A 4 14.84 6.72 4.82
N LEU A 5 14.28 6.73 6.03
CA LEU A 5 12.82 6.79 6.22
C LEU A 5 12.29 8.11 5.66
N LYS A 6 12.96 9.22 6.01
CA LYS A 6 12.61 10.56 5.52
C LYS A 6 12.60 10.60 3.99
N LEU A 7 13.66 10.11 3.35
CA LEU A 7 13.77 10.05 1.89
C LEU A 7 12.59 9.30 1.25
N VAL A 8 12.25 8.10 1.78
CA VAL A 8 11.13 7.32 1.24
C VAL A 8 9.80 8.04 1.40
N VAL A 9 9.56 8.68 2.55
CA VAL A 9 8.32 9.43 2.80
C VAL A 9 8.23 10.65 1.90
N GLU A 10 9.31 11.42 1.76
CA GLU A 10 9.38 12.58 0.86
C GLU A 10 9.14 12.18 -0.59
N SER A 11 9.67 11.04 -1.03
CA SER A 11 9.39 10.49 -2.37
C SER A 11 7.94 10.02 -2.52
N LEU A 12 7.25 9.60 -1.47
CA LEU A 12 5.86 9.13 -1.56
C LEU A 12 4.85 10.29 -1.60
N VAL A 13 5.17 11.45 -1.01
CA VAL A 13 4.29 12.64 -1.03
C VAL A 13 4.45 13.48 -2.30
N ASP A 14 5.48 13.21 -3.10
CA ASP A 14 5.65 13.81 -4.42
C ASP A 14 4.59 13.28 -5.39
N VAL A 15 3.78 14.18 -5.96
CA VAL A 15 2.65 13.85 -6.84
C VAL A 15 3.07 13.23 -8.16
N ASP A 16 4.33 13.42 -8.57
CA ASP A 16 4.89 12.85 -9.81
C ASP A 16 5.40 11.42 -9.59
N ILE A 17 5.48 10.96 -8.34
CA ILE A 17 5.98 9.63 -7.98
C ILE A 17 4.82 8.69 -7.63
N SER A 18 4.60 7.69 -8.48
CA SER A 18 3.60 6.64 -8.23
C SER A 18 4.16 5.40 -7.52
N VAL A 19 5.47 5.14 -7.62
CA VAL A 19 6.10 3.92 -7.08
C VAL A 19 7.50 4.23 -6.55
N VAL A 20 7.74 3.87 -5.29
CA VAL A 20 9.07 3.87 -4.68
C VAL A 20 9.51 2.42 -4.44
N ARG A 21 10.68 2.04 -4.95
CA ARG A 21 11.26 0.70 -4.76
C ARG A 21 12.50 0.76 -3.88
N VAL A 22 12.51 -0.01 -2.80
CA VAL A 22 13.70 -0.21 -1.96
C VAL A 22 14.33 -1.56 -2.28
N HIS A 23 15.54 -1.55 -2.81
CA HIS A 23 16.31 -2.75 -3.15
C HIS A 23 17.63 -2.81 -2.36
N GLY A 24 18.20 -4.00 -2.22
CA GLY A 24 19.47 -4.20 -1.53
C GLY A 24 19.67 -5.65 -1.05
N PRO A 25 20.83 -5.95 -0.44
CA PRO A 25 21.17 -7.29 0.04
C PRO A 25 20.12 -7.87 0.99
N GLY A 26 20.00 -9.19 1.07
CA GLY A 26 19.14 -9.87 2.05
C GLY A 26 19.40 -9.40 3.48
N ASP A 27 18.39 -9.48 4.34
CA ASP A 27 18.49 -9.27 5.79
C ASP A 27 18.97 -7.90 6.32
N VAL A 28 19.17 -6.91 5.44
CA VAL A 28 19.49 -5.52 5.84
C VAL A 28 18.32 -4.73 6.45
N GLY A 29 17.17 -5.38 6.73
CA GLY A 29 16.03 -4.73 7.39
C GLY A 29 15.09 -3.93 6.47
N LYS A 30 15.09 -4.16 5.15
CA LYS A 30 14.19 -3.48 4.20
C LYS A 30 12.71 -3.58 4.58
N SER A 31 12.26 -4.76 4.99
CA SER A 31 10.87 -4.96 5.44
C SER A 31 10.57 -4.18 6.72
N THR A 32 11.55 -4.02 7.61
CA THR A 32 11.44 -3.20 8.82
C THR A 32 11.30 -1.72 8.46
N LEU A 33 12.09 -1.23 7.49
CA LEU A 33 11.95 0.13 6.98
C LEU A 33 10.54 0.39 6.43
N MET A 34 10.00 -0.52 5.61
CA MET A 34 8.65 -0.35 5.05
C MET A 34 7.56 -0.34 6.13
N LYS A 35 7.71 -1.13 7.21
CA LYS A 35 6.81 -1.05 8.38
C LYS A 35 6.89 0.33 9.06
N GLN A 36 8.09 0.87 9.23
CA GLN A 36 8.28 2.20 9.84
C GLN A 36 7.68 3.31 8.95
N VAL A 37 7.87 3.24 7.63
CA VAL A 37 7.25 4.16 6.67
C VAL A 37 5.73 4.09 6.78
N GLY A 38 5.14 2.89 6.71
CA GLY A 38 3.69 2.70 6.84
C GLY A 38 3.10 3.25 8.15
N ASN A 39 3.82 3.09 9.27
CA ASN A 39 3.42 3.68 10.54
C ASN A 39 3.53 5.21 10.53
N HIS A 40 4.62 5.76 10.00
CA HIS A 40 4.86 7.19 9.96
C HIS A 40 3.79 7.90 9.13
N VAL A 41 3.56 7.45 7.89
CA VAL A 41 2.57 8.07 7.01
C VAL A 41 1.14 7.98 7.55
N ARG A 42 0.86 6.99 8.41
CA ARG A 42 -0.42 6.84 9.12
C ARG A 42 -0.55 7.82 10.28
N VAL A 43 0.48 7.96 11.11
CA VAL A 43 0.49 8.88 12.27
C VAL A 43 0.39 10.33 11.79
N GLU A 44 1.17 10.67 10.77
CA GLU A 44 1.18 12.00 10.16
C GLU A 44 -0.01 12.25 9.22
N LYS A 45 -0.87 11.24 9.00
CA LYS A 45 -2.05 11.29 8.12
C LYS A 45 -1.74 11.84 6.72
N LEU A 46 -0.62 11.41 6.15
CA LEU A 46 -0.19 11.85 4.82
C LEU A 46 -0.98 11.20 3.67
N PHE A 47 -1.68 10.10 3.96
CA PHE A 47 -2.56 9.42 3.02
C PHE A 47 -3.90 9.08 3.69
N ASP A 48 -4.98 9.17 2.92
CA ASP A 48 -6.33 8.81 3.37
C ASP A 48 -6.45 7.31 3.68
N ASP A 49 -5.84 6.48 2.84
CA ASP A 49 -5.90 5.03 2.89
C ASP A 49 -4.48 4.44 2.79
N ILE A 50 -4.14 3.51 3.68
CA ILE A 50 -2.83 2.84 3.70
C ILE A 50 -3.05 1.33 3.84
N ALA A 51 -2.53 0.55 2.88
CA ALA A 51 -2.56 -0.90 2.91
C ALA A 51 -1.14 -1.48 2.76
N MET A 52 -0.86 -2.56 3.49
CA MET A 52 0.40 -3.29 3.46
C MET A 52 0.10 -4.79 3.35
N ALA A 53 0.84 -5.47 2.47
CA ALA A 53 0.74 -6.93 2.31
C ALA A 53 2.13 -7.53 2.16
N ILE A 54 2.30 -8.75 2.66
CA ILE A 54 3.54 -9.52 2.51
C ILE A 54 3.39 -10.44 1.30
N VAL A 55 4.23 -10.25 0.29
CA VAL A 55 4.30 -11.09 -0.91
C VAL A 55 5.52 -12.00 -0.80
N SER A 56 5.27 -13.29 -0.60
CA SER A 56 6.30 -14.35 -0.57
C SER A 56 6.48 -15.00 -1.93
N ALA A 57 7.60 -15.71 -2.12
CA ALA A 57 7.84 -16.51 -3.33
C ALA A 57 6.72 -17.53 -3.60
N ASN A 58 6.22 -18.17 -2.54
CA ASN A 58 4.98 -18.94 -2.59
C ASN A 58 3.81 -17.94 -2.58
N LEU A 59 3.32 -17.62 -3.78
CA LEU A 59 2.24 -16.65 -3.96
C LEU A 59 0.91 -17.23 -3.52
N ASP A 60 0.33 -16.62 -2.48
CA ASP A 60 -1.07 -16.82 -2.11
C ASP A 60 -1.85 -15.54 -2.43
N MET A 61 -2.39 -15.49 -3.65
CA MET A 61 -3.18 -14.36 -4.11
C MET A 61 -4.45 -14.18 -3.29
N LYS A 62 -5.05 -15.26 -2.78
CA LYS A 62 -6.28 -15.17 -1.98
C LYS A 62 -5.97 -14.48 -0.65
N ARG A 63 -4.85 -14.80 -0.01
CA ARG A 63 -4.35 -14.12 1.20
C ARG A 63 -3.97 -12.67 0.93
N ILE A 64 -3.13 -12.40 -0.08
CA ILE A 64 -2.65 -11.04 -0.39
C ILE A 64 -3.81 -10.09 -0.66
N GLN A 65 -4.78 -10.50 -1.49
CA GLN A 65 -5.97 -9.69 -1.75
C GLN A 65 -6.81 -9.48 -0.48
N GLY A 66 -6.85 -10.47 0.42
CA GLY A 66 -7.52 -10.39 1.72
C GLY A 66 -6.88 -9.35 2.63
N GLU A 67 -5.56 -9.39 2.79
CA GLU A 67 -4.80 -8.45 3.61
C GLU A 67 -5.03 -7.00 3.16
N ILE A 68 -4.91 -6.74 1.86
CA ILE A 68 -5.15 -5.41 1.29
C ILE A 68 -6.61 -4.99 1.53
N SER A 69 -7.58 -5.87 1.27
CA SER A 69 -9.00 -5.54 1.43
C SER A 69 -9.38 -5.20 2.87
N ASN A 70 -8.83 -5.93 3.84
CA ASN A 70 -9.09 -5.70 5.26
C ASN A 70 -8.59 -4.32 5.68
N MET A 71 -7.42 -3.90 5.19
CA MET A 71 -6.87 -2.58 5.49
C MET A 71 -7.63 -1.45 4.79
N LEU A 72 -8.21 -1.69 3.62
CA LEU A 72 -9.00 -0.70 2.87
C LEU A 72 -10.49 -0.68 3.26
N GLY A 73 -10.91 -1.50 4.23
CA GLY A 73 -12.32 -1.64 4.62
C GLY A 73 -13.21 -2.20 3.50
N LEU A 74 -12.64 -2.98 2.58
CA LEU A 74 -13.36 -3.57 1.45
C LEU A 74 -13.80 -5.00 1.77
N MET A 75 -15.10 -5.26 1.70
CA MET A 75 -15.63 -6.62 1.72
C MET A 75 -15.77 -7.16 0.31
N PHE A 76 -15.23 -8.36 0.08
CA PHE A 76 -15.41 -9.05 -1.20
C PHE A 76 -16.81 -9.64 -1.31
N LYS A 77 -17.37 -9.57 -2.52
CA LYS A 77 -18.63 -10.26 -2.86
C LYS A 77 -18.37 -11.56 -3.62
N ALA A 78 -17.15 -11.75 -4.11
CA ALA A 78 -16.76 -12.87 -4.92
C ALA A 78 -15.67 -13.70 -4.22
N GLU A 79 -15.73 -15.01 -4.40
CA GLU A 79 -14.73 -15.94 -3.87
C GLU A 79 -13.50 -16.08 -4.76
N SER A 80 -13.65 -15.87 -6.07
CA SER A 80 -12.56 -16.10 -7.02
C SER A 80 -11.52 -14.97 -7.00
N VAL A 81 -10.25 -15.35 -7.07
CA VAL A 81 -9.09 -14.43 -7.05
C VAL A 81 -9.20 -13.35 -8.13
N HIS A 82 -9.65 -13.72 -9.34
CA HIS A 82 -9.81 -12.76 -10.43
C HIS A 82 -10.86 -11.68 -10.10
N ARG A 83 -12.05 -12.08 -9.62
CA ARG A 83 -13.11 -11.14 -9.28
C ARG A 83 -12.76 -10.28 -8.07
N ARG A 84 -12.10 -10.85 -7.07
CA ARG A 84 -11.55 -10.09 -5.93
C ARG A 84 -10.52 -9.06 -6.38
N GLY A 85 -9.63 -9.42 -7.31
CA GLY A 85 -8.70 -8.48 -7.94
C GLY A 85 -9.41 -7.33 -8.65
N PHE A 86 -10.47 -7.61 -9.41
CA PHE A 86 -11.31 -6.58 -10.03
C PHE A 86 -11.94 -5.65 -8.99
N GLN A 87 -12.50 -6.20 -7.90
CA GLN A 87 -13.09 -5.39 -6.83
C GLN A 87 -12.06 -4.48 -6.14
N LEU A 88 -10.83 -4.97 -5.89
CA LEU A 88 -9.73 -4.15 -5.36
C LEU A 88 -9.39 -3.00 -6.31
N ARG A 89 -9.22 -3.29 -7.60
CA ARG A 89 -8.95 -2.26 -8.60
C ARG A 89 -10.04 -1.19 -8.60
N SER A 90 -11.31 -1.58 -8.63
CA SER A 90 -12.42 -0.62 -8.56
C SER A 90 -12.42 0.20 -7.27
N ARG A 91 -12.08 -0.38 -6.10
CA ARG A 91 -11.94 0.37 -4.84
C ARG A 91 -10.83 1.41 -4.89
N LEU A 92 -9.71 1.10 -5.54
CA LEU A 92 -8.58 2.01 -5.70
C LEU A 92 -8.86 3.12 -6.72
N GLU A 93 -9.46 2.80 -7.86
CA GLU A 93 -9.81 3.80 -8.89
C GLU A 93 -10.89 4.77 -8.38
N ASN A 94 -11.83 4.30 -7.55
CA ASN A 94 -12.84 5.17 -6.94
C ASN A 94 -12.27 6.17 -5.92
N LEU A 95 -11.09 5.90 -5.34
CA LEU A 95 -10.41 6.89 -4.48
C LEU A 95 -9.98 8.12 -5.27
N ASN A 96 -9.43 7.92 -6.46
CA ASN A 96 -8.98 9.00 -7.35
C ASN A 96 -10.12 9.94 -7.76
N LEU A 97 -11.37 9.49 -7.68
CA LEU A 97 -12.56 10.31 -7.95
C LEU A 97 -13.04 11.10 -6.73
N ARG A 98 -12.72 10.65 -5.50
CA ARG A 98 -13.08 11.36 -4.25
C ARG A 98 -12.12 12.50 -3.96
N THR A 99 -10.82 12.29 -4.17
CA THR A 99 -9.81 13.35 -4.04
C THR A 99 -10.04 14.49 -5.02
N LYS A 100 -10.45 14.22 -6.27
CA LYS A 100 -10.77 15.26 -7.27
C LYS A 100 -12.04 16.08 -7.01
N ARG A 101 -12.96 15.61 -6.17
CA ARG A 101 -14.21 16.34 -5.85
C ARG A 101 -14.07 17.31 -4.66
N SER A 102 -12.91 17.32 -4.02
CA SER A 102 -12.62 18.07 -2.81
C SER A 102 -11.61 19.21 -3.06
N SER A 103 -11.29 19.47 -4.33
CA SER A 103 -10.41 20.54 -4.83
C SER A 103 -11.21 21.48 -5.73
#